data_AF-A0A925ASW5-F1
#
_entry.id   AF-A0A925ASW5-F1
#
_cell.length_a   1.000
_cell.length_b   1.000
_cell.length_c   1.000
_cell.angle_alpha   90.00
_cell.angle_beta   90.00
_cell.angle_gamma   90.00
#
_symmetry.space_group_name_H-M   'P 1'
#
loop_
_entity.id
_entity.type
_entity.pdbx_description
1 polymer ?
#
loop_
_entity_poly.entity_id
_entity_poly.type
_entity_poly.pdbx_seq_one_letter_code
_entity_poly.pdbx_strand_id
1 'polypeptide(L)' 'MAVKSLRIDQDAYDRLKSEKHEDESFSDVVKRLLPKPFDLKAWLKMIDTNHRADEPAECVECVVTPPHGKSARRRV' A
#
# COMPACT_ATOMS: atom_id res chain seq x y z
N MET A 1 1.43 5.78 25.01
CA MET A 1 1.09 5.19 23.69
C MET A 1 1.82 5.96 22.61
N ALA A 2 2.37 5.29 21.60
CA ALA A 2 2.91 5.98 20.44
C ALA A 2 1.75 6.61 19.65
N VAL A 3 1.81 7.93 19.42
CA VAL A 3 0.81 8.65 18.62
C VAL A 3 1.19 8.51 17.15
N LYS A 4 0.27 7.97 16.36
CA LYS A 4 0.41 7.92 14.90
C LYS A 4 -0.53 8.95 14.30
N SER A 5 0.04 9.89 13.55
CA SER A 5 -0.74 10.86 12.78
C SER A 5 -1.03 10.29 11.40
N LEU A 6 -2.28 10.40 10.96
CA LEU A 6 -2.75 9.98 9.65
C LEU A 6 -3.59 11.10 9.03
N ARG A 7 -3.57 11.21 7.71
CA ARG A 7 -4.42 12.14 6.95
C ARG A 7 -5.50 11.33 6.25
N ILE A 8 -6.74 11.78 6.37
CA ILE A 8 -7.91 11.19 5.71
C ILE A 8 -8.78 12.32 5.15
N ASP A 9 -9.61 11.96 4.19
CA ASP A 9 -10.59 12.88 3.64
C ASP A 9 -11.61 13.30 4.69
N GLN A 10 -12.11 14.53 4.56
CA GLN A 10 -13.05 15.11 5.51
C GLN A 10 -14.34 14.29 5.64
N ASP A 11 -14.89 13.85 4.51
CA ASP A 11 -16.09 13.00 4.48
C ASP A 11 -15.86 11.67 5.22
N ALA A 12 -14.66 11.09 5.11
CA ALA A 12 -14.31 9.87 5.81
C ALA A 12 -14.17 10.11 7.32
N TYR A 13 -13.59 11.25 7.71
CA TYR A 13 -13.51 11.67 9.11
C TYR A 13 -14.90 11.83 9.73
N ASP A 14 -15.82 12.49 9.04
CA ASP A 14 -17.16 12.76 9.56
C ASP A 14 -17.98 11.47 9.73
N ARG A 15 -17.84 10.51 8.79
CA ARG A 15 -18.44 9.16 8.92
C ARG A 15 -17.88 8.38 10.11
N LEU A 16 -16.58 8.46 10.36
CA LEU A 16 -15.98 7.80 11.53
C LEU A 16 -16.43 8.49 12.82
N LYS A 17 -16.55 9.82 12.80
CA LYS A 17 -16.96 10.61 13.96
C LYS A 17 -18.42 10.36 14.35
N SER A 18 -19.32 10.13 13.39
CA SER A 18 -20.74 9.84 13.67
C SER A 18 -20.96 8.50 14.38
N GLU A 19 -20.02 7.56 14.21
CA GLU A 19 -20.07 6.23 14.83
C GLU A 19 -19.48 6.20 16.24
N LYS A 20 -18.99 7.34 16.76
CA LYS A 20 -18.32 7.46 18.06
C LYS A 20 -19.33 7.48 19.21
N HIS A 21 -19.21 6.55 20.14
CA HIS A 21 -19.90 6.54 21.42
C HIS A 21 -19.31 7.58 22.41
N GLU A 22 -20.07 7.94 23.46
CA GLU A 22 -19.68 9.00 24.41
C GLU A 22 -18.33 8.70 25.11
N ASP A 23 -18.12 7.45 25.53
CA ASP A 23 -16.94 7.03 26.32
C ASP A 23 -15.76 6.48 25.48
N GLU A 24 -15.86 6.41 24.15
CA GLU A 24 -14.77 5.85 23.32
C GLU A 24 -13.88 6.94 22.70
N SER A 25 -12.60 6.64 22.50
CA SER A 25 -11.69 7.52 21.75
C SER A 25 -11.86 7.32 20.24
N PHE A 26 -11.50 8.32 19.44
CA PHE A 26 -11.48 8.17 17.97
C PHE A 26 -10.58 7.02 17.52
N SER A 27 -9.48 6.76 18.23
CA SER A 27 -8.60 5.63 17.93
C SER A 27 -9.28 4.28 18.17
N ASP A 28 -10.23 4.21 19.09
CA ASP A 28 -10.95 2.96 19.38
C ASP A 28 -12.07 2.72 18.37
N VAL A 29 -12.74 3.77 17.92
CA VAL A 29 -13.65 3.73 16.75
C VAL A 29 -12.94 3.14 15.54
N VAL A 30 -11.76 3.68 15.21
CA VAL A 30 -10.96 3.23 14.07
C VAL A 30 -10.57 1.75 14.21
N LYS A 31 -10.17 1.29 15.39
CA LYS A 31 -9.84 -0.13 15.63
C LYS A 31 -11.05 -1.06 15.58
N ARG A 32 -12.23 -0.57 15.95
CA ARG A 32 -13.50 -1.33 15.99
C ARG A 32 -14.11 -1.49 14.61
N LEU A 33 -14.18 -0.40 13.86
CA LEU A 33 -14.85 -0.35 12.55
C LEU A 33 -13.96 -0.85 11.42
N LEU A 34 -12.65 -0.64 11.51
CA LEU A 34 -11.77 -1.21 10.51
C LEU A 34 -11.61 -2.72 10.78
N PRO A 35 -11.76 -3.57 9.75
CA PRO A 35 -11.39 -4.96 9.86
C PRO A 35 -9.94 -5.06 10.33
N LYS A 36 -9.59 -6.12 11.08
CA LYS A 36 -8.23 -6.33 11.59
C LYS A 36 -7.24 -5.98 10.47
N PRO A 37 -6.39 -4.95 10.70
CA PRO A 37 -5.65 -4.33 9.64
C PRO A 37 -4.56 -5.31 9.28
N PHE A 38 -4.89 -6.21 8.35
CA PHE A 38 -3.97 -7.12 7.75
C PHE A 38 -3.35 -8.14 8.73
N ASP A 39 -3.54 -9.42 8.47
CA ASP A 39 -2.76 -10.44 9.19
C ASP A 39 -1.32 -10.38 8.68
N LEU A 40 -0.52 -9.52 9.32
CA LEU A 40 0.89 -9.31 9.00
C LEU A 40 1.66 -10.63 9.02
N LYS A 41 1.31 -11.56 9.92
CA LYS A 41 2.00 -12.87 9.98
C LYS A 41 1.61 -13.75 8.79
N ALA A 42 0.32 -13.83 8.46
CA ALA A 42 -0.14 -14.58 7.29
C ALA A 42 0.41 -13.99 5.98
N TRP A 43 0.45 -12.66 5.87
CA TRP A 43 1.01 -11.99 4.70
C TRP A 43 2.53 -12.16 4.60
N LEU A 44 3.28 -12.00 5.69
CA LEU A 44 4.72 -12.26 5.70
C LEU A 44 5.02 -13.72 5.33
N LYS A 45 4.24 -14.68 5.86
CA LYS A 45 4.34 -16.10 5.48
C LYS A 45 4.05 -16.32 4.00
N MET A 46 3.05 -15.64 3.44
CA MET A 46 2.74 -15.69 2.01
C MET A 46 3.89 -15.15 1.16
N ILE A 47 4.52 -14.04 1.57
CA ILE A 47 5.69 -13.47 0.88
C ILE A 47 6.87 -14.43 0.93
N ASP A 48 7.16 -15.00 2.09
CA ASP A 48 8.24 -15.97 2.28
C ASP A 48 8.00 -17.24 1.44
N THR A 49 6.76 -17.73 1.40
CA THR A 49 6.37 -18.90 0.60
C THR A 49 6.42 -18.61 -0.90
N ASN A 50 6.04 -17.40 -1.32
CA ASN A 50 6.06 -16.96 -2.72
C ASN A 50 7.35 -16.22 -3.09
N HIS A 51 8.40 -16.33 -2.26
CA HIS A 51 9.71 -15.77 -2.53
C HIS A 51 10.31 -16.54 -3.71
N ARG A 52 9.94 -16.12 -4.92
CA ARG A 52 10.50 -16.63 -6.17
C ARG A 52 12.00 -16.37 -6.10
N ALA A 53 12.77 -17.42 -6.39
CA ALA A 53 14.21 -17.46 -6.22
C ALA A 53 14.93 -16.22 -6.80
N ASP A 54 16.02 -15.90 -6.09
CA ASP A 54 17.05 -14.87 -6.22
C ASP A 54 17.60 -14.63 -7.65
N GLU A 55 16.74 -14.33 -8.63
CA GLU A 55 17.15 -13.74 -9.90
C GLU A 55 17.07 -12.21 -9.74
N PRO A 56 18.19 -11.50 -9.91
CA PRO A 56 18.41 -10.24 -9.24
C PRO A 56 17.51 -9.15 -9.82
N ALA A 57 17.15 -8.19 -8.96
CA ALA A 57 16.36 -6.98 -9.23
C ALA A 57 17.06 -5.99 -10.19
N GLU A 58 17.78 -6.52 -11.18
CA GLU A 58 18.53 -5.78 -12.18
C GLU A 58 17.57 -5.40 -13.29
N CYS A 59 17.16 -4.13 -13.24
CA CYS A 59 16.43 -3.40 -14.27
C CYS A 59 14.92 -3.24 -14.11
N VAL A 60 14.48 -2.74 -12.95
CA VAL A 60 13.22 -1.99 -12.85
C VAL A 60 13.24 -0.77 -13.80
N GLU A 61 14.40 -0.13 -13.98
CA GLU A 61 14.60 1.03 -14.86
C GLU A 61 14.36 0.73 -16.36
N CYS A 62 14.65 -0.49 -16.82
CA CYS A 62 14.44 -0.90 -18.22
C CYS A 62 12.96 -0.98 -18.60
N VAL A 63 12.07 -1.20 -17.62
CA VAL A 63 10.62 -1.31 -17.84
C VAL A 63 9.98 0.08 -17.91
N VAL A 64 10.55 1.06 -17.19
CA VAL A 64 10.00 2.42 -17.10
C VAL A 64 10.42 3.29 -18.30
N THR A 65 11.52 2.96 -18.98
CA THR A 65 11.97 3.70 -20.17
C THR A 65 12.08 2.80 -21.41
N PRO A 66 11.17 2.92 -22.40
CA PRO A 66 11.36 2.24 -23.67
C PRO A 66 12.61 2.81 -24.38
N PRO A 67 13.46 1.96 -24.98
CA PRO A 67 14.62 2.42 -25.72
C PRO A 67 14.16 3.35 -26.84
N HIS A 68 14.66 4.59 -26.83
CA HIS A 68 14.41 5.55 -27.89
C HIS A 68 14.76 4.92 -29.24
N GLY A 69 13.74 4.82 -30.10
CA GLY A 69 13.80 4.16 -31.39
C GLY A 69 14.97 4.69 -32.21
N LYS A 70 15.91 3.80 -32.54
CA LYS A 70 16.84 4.07 -33.63
C LYS A 70 16.09 3.77 -34.93
N SER A 71 15.51 4.83 -35.49
CA SER A 71 15.09 4.90 -36.89
C SER A 71 16.25 4.43 -37.79
N ALA A 72 16.26 3.16 -38.16
CA ALA A 72 17.10 2.68 -39.25
C ALA A 72 16.46 3.14 -40.56
N ARG A 73 17.01 4.24 -41.09
CA ARG A 73 16.66 4.79 -42.39
C ARG A 73 16.73 3.71 -43.47
N ARG A 74 15.63 3.57 -44.19
CA ARG A 74 15.51 2.97 -45.52
C ARG A 74 16.63 3.52 -46.44
N ARG A 75 17.50 2.64 -46.95
CA ARG A 75 18.28 2.85 -48.19
C ARG A 75 18.10 1.58 -49.03
N VAL A 76 17.25 1.67 -50.06
CA VAL A 76 17.60 1.63 -51.50
C VAL A 76 18.25 0.30 -51.86
#